data_AF-A0A8I0GRI0-F1
#
_entry.id   AF-A0A8I0GRI0-F1
#
_cell.length_a   1.000
_cell.length_b   1.000
_cell.length_c   1.000
_cell.angle_alpha   90.00
_cell.angle_beta   90.00
_cell.angle_gamma   90.00
#
_symmetry.space_group_name_H-M   'P 1'
#
loop_
_entity.id
_entity.type
_entity.pdbx_description
1 polymer ?
#
loop_
_entity_poly.entity_id
_entity_poly.type
_entity_poly.pdbx_seq_one_letter_code
_entity_poly.pdbx_strand_id
1 'polypeptide(L)' 'MSTPPLNDDEAATLMARYAITAVPAHQFHYGHYRYSRLEDAIAQARRDDKQAR' A
#
# COMPACT_ATOMS: atom_id res chain seq x y z
N MET A 1 5.83 24.69 6.96
CA MET A 1 5.75 24.74 5.49
C MET A 1 5.28 23.37 5.02
N SER A 2 4.16 23.28 4.30
CA SER A 2 3.71 22.02 3.71
C SER A 2 4.43 21.81 2.37
N THR A 3 5.11 20.69 2.20
CA THR A 3 5.72 20.33 0.92
C THR A 3 4.61 20.10 -0.11
N PRO A 4 4.66 20.74 -1.29
CA PRO A 4 3.70 20.47 -2.36
C PRO A 4 3.80 19.01 -2.83
N PRO A 5 2.70 18.40 -3.30
CA PRO A 5 2.74 17.02 -3.81
C PRO A 5 3.62 16.97 -5.07
N LEU A 6 4.52 15.99 -5.13
CA LEU A 6 5.30 15.71 -6.34
C LEU A 6 4.39 15.06 -7.39
N ASN A 7 4.54 15.45 -8.66
CA ASN A 7 3.99 14.67 -9.76
C ASN A 7 4.89 13.44 -10.09
N ASP A 8 4.38 12.51 -10.88
CA ASP A 8 5.05 11.22 -11.15
C ASP A 8 6.41 11.40 -11.86
N ASP A 9 6.54 12.37 -12.77
CA ASP A 9 7.77 12.64 -13.52
C ASP A 9 8.85 13.28 -12.63
N GLU A 10 8.46 14.21 -11.76
CA GLU A 10 9.32 14.79 -10.74
C GLU A 10 9.75 13.75 -9.72
N ALA A 11 8.83 12.88 -9.30
CA ALA A 11 9.12 11.79 -8.38
C ALA A 11 10.15 10.83 -8.98
N ALA A 12 9.97 10.39 -10.23
CA ALA A 12 10.94 9.53 -10.92
C ALA A 12 12.32 10.19 -11.05
N THR A 13 12.36 11.46 -11.42
CA THR A 13 13.61 12.24 -11.54
C THR A 13 14.34 12.36 -10.21
N LEU A 14 13.61 12.65 -9.13
CA LEU A 14 14.20 12.79 -7.80
C LEU A 14 14.60 11.43 -7.21
N MET A 15 13.85 10.37 -7.49
CA MET A 15 14.23 9.01 -7.12
C MET A 15 15.55 8.60 -7.78
N ALA A 16 15.71 8.87 -9.08
CA ALA A 16 16.96 8.64 -9.79
C ALA A 16 18.11 9.50 -9.25
N ARG A 17 17.87 10.81 -9.04
CA ARG A 17 18.87 11.77 -8.56
C ARG A 17 19.40 11.43 -7.17
N TYR A 18 18.52 10.98 -6.28
CA TYR A 18 18.87 10.68 -4.89
C TYR A 18 19.11 9.18 -4.64
N ALA A 19 19.19 8.36 -5.69
CA ALA A 19 19.35 6.91 -5.61
C ALA A 19 18.32 6.22 -4.69
N ILE A 20 17.08 6.73 -4.69
CA ILE A 20 15.98 6.17 -3.90
C ILE A 20 15.38 5.00 -4.68
N THR A 21 15.33 3.83 -4.04
CA THR A 21 14.64 2.64 -4.57
C THR A 21 13.30 2.48 -3.86
N ALA A 22 12.21 2.42 -4.63
CA ALA A 22 10.91 2.04 -4.08
C ALA A 22 10.92 0.55 -3.75
N VAL A 23 10.75 0.21 -2.48
CA VAL A 23 10.55 -1.17 -2.04
C VAL A 23 9.05 -1.45 -1.89
N PRO A 24 8.54 -2.58 -2.40
CA PRO A 24 7.18 -3.00 -2.11
C PRO A 24 7.04 -3.24 -0.61
N ALA A 25 6.41 -2.30 0.10
CA ALA A 25 5.95 -2.57 1.45
C ALA A 25 4.90 -3.69 1.34
N HIS A 26 5.06 -4.78 2.09
CA HIS A 26 4.16 -5.93 2.10
C HIS A 26 2.69 -5.50 2.18
N GLN A 27 2.05 -5.39 1.02
CA GLN A 27 0.66 -5.00 0.87
C GLN A 27 -0.13 -6.26 0.57
N PHE A 28 -1.11 -6.54 1.42
CA PHE A 28 -1.99 -7.70 1.30
C PHE A 28 -3.33 -7.23 0.76
N HIS A 29 -3.84 -7.90 -0.25
CA HIS A 29 -5.13 -7.57 -0.84
C HIS A 29 -6.14 -8.64 -0.44
N TYR A 30 -7.32 -8.22 0.00
CA TYR A 30 -8.49 -9.08 0.18
C TYR A 30 -9.68 -8.44 -0.51
N GLY A 31 -10.15 -9.04 -1.60
CA GLY A 31 -11.10 -8.42 -2.52
C GLY A 31 -10.57 -7.09 -3.07
N HIS A 32 -11.32 -6.02 -2.85
CA HIS A 32 -10.93 -4.64 -3.23
C HIS A 32 -10.20 -3.89 -2.11
N TYR A 33 -9.98 -4.51 -0.96
CA TYR A 33 -9.34 -3.88 0.20
C TYR A 33 -7.85 -4.21 0.27
N ARG A 34 -7.07 -3.23 0.72
CA ARG A 34 -5.61 -3.33 0.89
C ARG A 34 -5.22 -3.17 2.35
N TYR A 35 -4.34 -4.03 2.82
CA TYR A 35 -3.85 -4.09 4.19
C TYR A 35 -2.33 -3.99 4.22
N SER A 36 -1.81 -3.27 5.21
CA SER A 36 -0.38 -3.21 5.50
C SER A 36 0.11 -4.38 6.37
N ARG A 37 -0.83 -5.14 6.95
CA ARG A 37 -0.56 -6.31 7.80
C ARG A 37 -1.38 -7.49 7.34
N LEU A 38 -0.74 -8.66 7.28
CA LEU A 38 -1.41 -9.91 6.91
C LEU A 38 -2.52 -10.28 7.90
N GLU A 39 -2.30 -10.03 9.19
CA GLU A 39 -3.27 -10.33 10.26
C GLU A 39 -4.60 -9.61 10.06
N ASP A 40 -4.55 -8.34 9.61
CA ASP A 40 -5.75 -7.56 9.36
C ASP A 40 -6.51 -8.09 8.12
N ALA A 41 -5.79 -8.46 7.06
CA ALA A 41 -6.39 -9.09 5.88
C ALA A 41 -7.06 -10.43 6.23
N ILE A 42 -6.40 -11.26 7.05
CA ILE A 42 -6.95 -12.54 7.53
C ILE A 42 -8.15 -12.32 8.45
N ALA A 43 -8.08 -11.32 9.34
CA ALA A 43 -9.18 -11.00 10.24
C ALA A 43 -10.43 -10.59 9.46
N GLN A 44 -10.29 -9.80 8.40
CA GLN A 44 -11.42 -9.46 7.54
C GLN A 44 -11.95 -10.68 6.79
N ALA A 45 -11.08 -11.48 6.16
CA ALA A 45 -11.49 -12.69 5.45
C ALA A 45 -12.28 -13.67 6.34
N ARG A 46 -11.87 -13.81 7.61
CA ARG A 46 -12.60 -14.63 8.60
C ARG A 46 -13.94 -14.06 9.02
N ARG A 47 -14.12 -12.73 9.03
CA ARG A 47 -15.41 -12.10 9.33
C ARG A 47 -16.38 -12.33 8.20
N ASP A 48 -15.94 -12.12 6.97
CA ASP A 48 -16.75 -12.31 5.78
C ASP A 48 -17.21 -13.77 5.65
N ASP A 49 -16.32 -14.75 5.90
CA ASP A 49 -16.67 -16.18 5.93
C ASP A 49 -17.74 -16.52 6.97
N LYS A 50 -17.68 -15.88 8.15
CA LYS A 50 -18.70 -16.05 9.20
C LYS A 50 -20.04 -15.40 8.86
N GLN A 51 -20.04 -14.31 8.11
CA GLN A 51 -21.25 -13.60 7.69
C GLN A 51 -21.95 -14.25 6.49
N ALA A 52 -21.21 -15.01 5.68
CA ALA A 52 -21.73 -15.75 4.53
C ALA A 52 -22.39 -17.09 4.90
N ARG A 53 -22.26 -17.52 6.17
CA ARG A 53 -22.89 -18.73 6.74
C ARG A 53 -24.19 -18.39 7.46
#